data_AF-A0AAW5N4L9-F1
#
_entry.id   AF-A0AAW5N4L9-F1
#
_cell.length_a   1.000
_cell.length_b   1.000
_cell.length_c   1.000
_cell.angle_alpha   90.00
_cell.angle_beta   90.00
_cell.angle_gamma   90.00
#
_symmetry.space_group_name_H-M   'P 1'
#
loop_
_entity.id
_entity.type
_entity.pdbx_description
1 polymer ?
#
loop_
_entity_poly.entity_id
_entity_poly.type
_entity_poly.pdbx_seq_one_letter_code
_entity_poly.pdbx_strand_id
1 'polypeptide(L)'
;NDRETRCYSGEVRAEQYDNAPTHILGYGSVFNSRSEPLWGFREIIKPGAFDDVLNDDVRGLFNHDPNFILGRSSAGTLSLSVDERG
;
A
#
# COMPACT_ATOMS: atom_id res chain seq x y z
N ASN A 1 -0.97 -9.09 -19.93
CA ASN A 1 -2.02 -8.58 -19.03
C ASN A 1 -1.76 -9.23 -17.66
N ASP A 2 -0.55 -9.02 -17.12
CA ASP A 2 -0.07 -9.70 -15.91
C ASP A 2 -0.36 -8.80 -14.72
N ARG A 3 -1.59 -8.90 -14.21
CA ARG A 3 -1.97 -8.20 -12.99
C ARG A 3 -1.98 -9.21 -11.85
N GLU A 4 -1.00 -9.11 -10.97
CA GLU A 4 -1.04 -9.82 -9.71
C GLU A 4 -1.82 -8.99 -8.68
N THR A 5 -2.71 -9.64 -7.92
CA THR A 5 -3.53 -9.02 -6.89
C THR A 5 -3.31 -9.79 -5.61
N ARG A 6 -2.88 -9.12 -4.54
CA ARG A 6 -2.57 -9.75 -3.25
C ARG A 6 -3.28 -9.02 -2.12
N CYS A 7 -3.52 -9.75 -1.03
CA CYS A 7 -4.06 -9.22 0.20
C CYS A 7 -3.10 -9.65 1.33
N TYR A 8 -2.61 -8.69 2.11
CA TYR A 8 -1.88 -8.94 3.34
C TYR A 8 -2.84 -8.77 4.52
N SER A 9 -2.77 -9.68 5.50
CA SER A 9 -3.44 -9.48 6.78
C SER A 9 -2.67 -8.47 7.62
N GLY A 10 -2.90 -7.18 7.29
CA GLY A 10 -2.41 -6.03 8.04
C GLY A 10 -3.54 -5.36 8.78
N GLU A 11 -3.17 -4.54 9.77
CA GLU A 11 -4.12 -3.64 10.40
C GLU A 11 -4.37 -2.45 9.47
N VAL A 12 -5.64 -2.22 9.15
CA VAL A 12 -6.11 -1.01 8.48
C VAL A 12 -7.02 -0.28 9.46
N ARG A 13 -6.70 0.98 9.75
CA ARG A 13 -7.45 1.83 10.69
C ARG A 13 -8.19 2.92 9.94
N ALA A 14 -9.42 3.16 10.34
CA ALA A 14 -10.14 4.38 9.98
C ALA A 14 -9.90 5.41 11.07
N GLU A 15 -9.32 6.55 10.73
CA GLU A 15 -9.18 7.70 11.62
C GLU A 15 -10.13 8.82 11.20
N GLN A 16 -10.73 9.47 12.20
CA GLN A 16 -11.63 10.59 12.00
C GLN A 16 -11.09 11.79 12.79
N TYR A 17 -11.03 12.93 12.12
CA TYR A 17 -10.63 14.21 12.70
C TYR A 17 -11.80 15.19 12.56
N ASP A 18 -11.94 16.10 13.52
CA ASP A 18 -12.95 17.15 13.45
C ASP A 18 -12.74 18.00 12.19
N ASN A 19 -13.80 18.14 11.39
CA ASN A 19 -13.80 18.85 10.10
C ASN A 19 -12.86 18.30 9.01
N ALA A 20 -12.46 17.02 9.08
CA ALA A 20 -11.73 16.35 8.00
C ALA A 20 -12.46 15.09 7.49
N PRO A 21 -12.25 14.68 6.23
CA PRO A 21 -12.72 13.40 5.75
C PRO A 21 -12.10 12.24 6.55
N THR A 22 -12.77 11.08 6.56
CA THR A 22 -12.20 9.86 7.16
C THR A 22 -10.94 9.44 6.42
N HIS A 23 -9.89 9.13 7.17
CA HIS A 23 -8.62 8.65 6.63
C HIS A 23 -8.50 7.14 6.84
N ILE A 24 -7.92 6.45 5.85
CA ILE A 24 -7.57 5.04 5.94
C ILE A 24 -6.05 4.98 6.09
N LEU A 25 -5.57 4.40 7.19
CA LEU A 25 -4.14 4.27 7.48
C LEU A 25 -3.76 2.80 7.67
N GLY A 26 -2.54 2.45 7.29
CA GLY A 26 -1.98 1.12 7.47
C GLY A 26 -0.70 0.90 6.69
N TYR A 27 -0.05 -0.23 6.93
CA TYR A 27 1.12 -0.65 6.17
C TYR A 27 0.68 -1.34 4.87
N GLY A 28 1.06 -0.77 3.72
CA GLY A 28 0.86 -1.41 2.42
C GLY A 28 1.81 -2.59 2.17
N SER A 29 2.97 -2.59 2.83
CA SER A 29 3.99 -3.63 2.79
C SER A 29 4.81 -3.58 4.08
N VAL A 30 5.46 -4.69 4.44
CA VAL A 30 6.42 -4.73 5.57
C VAL A 30 7.70 -5.42 5.13
N PHE A 31 8.84 -4.89 5.55
CA PHE A 31 10.16 -5.39 5.22
C PHE A 31 10.54 -6.64 6.01
N ASN A 32 11.47 -7.41 5.46
CA ASN A 32 12.11 -8.56 6.10
C ASN A 32 11.14 -9.65 6.60
N SER A 33 9.87 -9.58 6.22
CA SER A 33 8.87 -10.61 6.45
C SER A 33 8.75 -11.51 5.23
N ARG A 34 8.58 -12.81 5.46
CA ARG A 34 8.30 -13.75 4.36
C ARG A 34 6.84 -13.61 3.95
N SER A 35 6.59 -13.58 2.64
CA SER A 35 5.24 -13.76 2.10
C SER A 35 4.67 -15.12 2.48
N GLU A 36 3.37 -15.29 2.24
CA GLU A 36 2.77 -16.61 2.10
C GLU A 36 3.45 -17.40 0.96
N PRO A 37 3.36 -18.74 0.93
CA PRO A 37 3.86 -19.53 -0.19
C PRO A 37 3.23 -19.08 -1.52
N LEU A 38 4.08 -18.68 -2.46
CA LEU A 38 3.73 -18.22 -3.80
C LEU A 38 4.20 -19.27 -4.80
N TRP A 39 3.32 -20.14 -5.28
CA TRP A 39 3.60 -21.04 -6.42
C TRP A 39 5.00 -21.72 -6.41
N GLY A 40 5.49 -22.11 -5.22
CA GLY A 40 6.80 -22.75 -5.04
C GLY A 40 7.93 -21.88 -4.46
N PHE A 41 7.71 -20.58 -4.22
CA PHE A 41 8.67 -19.69 -3.58
C PHE A 41 8.02 -18.81 -2.50
N ARG A 42 8.85 -18.05 -1.78
CA ARG A 42 8.41 -16.99 -0.87
C ARG A 42 9.27 -15.76 -1.12
N GLU A 43 8.65 -14.60 -1.04
CA GLU A 43 9.32 -13.32 -1.22
C GLU A 43 9.66 -12.67 0.12
N ILE A 44 10.66 -11.80 0.09
CA ILE A 44 10.99 -10.87 1.17
C ILE A 44 11.26 -9.53 0.52
N ILE A 45 10.51 -8.50 0.92
CA ILE A 45 10.77 -7.13 0.51
C ILE A 45 11.87 -6.58 1.43
N LYS A 46 12.93 -6.04 0.83
CA LYS A 46 14.08 -5.48 1.56
C LYS A 46 13.90 -3.99 1.80
N PRO A 47 14.44 -3.45 2.91
CA PRO A 47 14.59 -2.00 3.04
C PRO A 47 15.31 -1.45 1.81
N GLY A 48 14.86 -0.29 1.32
CA GLY A 48 15.34 0.31 0.07
C GLY A 48 14.61 -0.13 -1.19
N ALA A 49 13.69 -1.10 -1.12
CA ALA A 49 12.95 -1.57 -2.30
C ALA A 49 12.03 -0.51 -2.93
N PHE A 50 11.71 0.56 -2.21
CA PHE A 50 10.80 1.61 -2.67
C PHE A 50 11.50 2.95 -2.98
N ASP A 51 12.80 3.08 -2.72
CA ASP A 51 13.52 4.37 -2.70
C ASP A 51 13.37 5.16 -4.02
N ASP A 52 13.35 4.47 -5.15
CA ASP A 52 13.29 5.08 -6.48
C ASP A 52 11.85 5.27 -7.01
N VAL A 53 10.82 4.79 -6.31
CA VAL A 53 9.43 4.73 -6.82
C VAL A 53 8.41 5.47 -5.96
N LEU A 54 8.79 5.96 -4.77
CA LEU A 54 7.85 6.68 -3.88
C LEU A 54 7.29 7.99 -4.48
N ASN A 55 7.98 8.55 -5.48
CA ASN A 55 7.54 9.78 -6.16
C ASN A 55 6.62 9.53 -7.36
N ASP A 56 6.36 8.27 -7.71
CA ASP A 56 5.45 7.93 -8.80
C ASP A 56 3.98 8.23 -8.44
N ASP A 57 3.13 8.25 -9.47
CA ASP A 57 1.69 8.41 -9.29
C ASP A 57 1.05 7.10 -8.79
N VAL A 58 0.88 6.99 -7.47
CA VAL A 58 0.27 5.83 -6.83
C VAL A 58 -1.23 6.06 -6.64
N ARG A 59 -2.02 5.00 -6.88
CA ARG A 59 -3.48 5.00 -6.79
C ARG A 59 -3.92 3.99 -5.74
N GLY A 60 -4.65 4.46 -4.73
CA GLY A 60 -5.38 3.60 -3.81
C GLY A 60 -6.70 3.19 -4.47
N LEU A 61 -6.87 1.90 -4.78
CA LEU A 61 -8.05 1.38 -5.46
C LEU A 61 -8.85 0.47 -4.54
N PHE A 62 -10.17 0.59 -4.56
CA PHE A 62 -11.02 -0.41 -3.94
C PHE A 62 -11.04 -1.68 -4.79
N ASN A 63 -10.74 -2.83 -4.18
CA ASN A 63 -10.72 -4.13 -4.84
C ASN A 63 -9.84 -4.19 -6.11
N HIS A 64 -8.77 -3.39 -6.16
CA HIS A 64 -7.91 -3.24 -7.35
C HIS A 64 -8.69 -2.84 -8.62
N ASP A 65 -9.87 -2.24 -8.49
CA ASP A 65 -10.67 -1.78 -9.63
C ASP A 65 -10.33 -0.31 -9.93
N PRO A 66 -9.80 0.01 -11.13
CA PRO A 66 -9.46 1.38 -11.49
C PRO A 66 -10.67 2.32 -11.59
N ASN A 67 -11.90 1.80 -11.64
CA ASN A 67 -13.13 2.61 -11.60
C ASN A 67 -13.45 3.14 -10.19
N PHE A 68 -12.88 2.54 -9.14
CA PHE A 68 -13.16 2.88 -7.75
C PHE A 68 -11.88 3.38 -7.05
N ILE A 69 -11.53 4.64 -7.31
CA ILE A 69 -10.35 5.30 -6.74
C ILE A 69 -10.69 5.85 -5.35
N LEU A 70 -9.94 5.42 -4.33
CA LEU A 70 -10.02 5.91 -2.95
C LEU A 70 -9.11 7.14 -2.72
N GLY A 71 -7.96 7.20 -3.40
CA GLY A 71 -7.01 8.30 -3.30
C GLY A 71 -5.88 8.21 -4.32
N ARG A 72 -5.18 9.32 -4.55
CA ARG A 72 -4.09 9.42 -5.52
C ARG A 72 -2.99 10.34 -5.02
N SER A 73 -1.72 9.93 -5.13
CA SER A 73 -0.58 10.72 -4.64
C SER A 73 -0.48 12.06 -5.38
N SER A 74 -0.59 12.06 -6.70
CA SER A 74 -0.55 13.28 -7.51
C SER A 74 -1.72 14.26 -7.29
N ALA A 75 -2.83 13.80 -6.68
CA ALA A 75 -3.97 14.63 -6.33
C ALA A 75 -3.95 15.11 -4.86
N GLY A 76 -2.95 14.69 -4.07
CA GLY A 76 -2.83 15.06 -2.66
C GLY A 76 -3.84 14.39 -1.72
N THR A 77 -4.60 13.39 -2.19
CA THR A 77 -5.59 12.66 -1.38
C THR A 77 -5.06 11.33 -0.84
N LEU A 78 -3.82 10.98 -1.16
CA LEU A 78 -3.11 9.80 -0.67
C LEU A 78 -1.66 10.20 -0.38
N SER A 79 -1.15 9.79 0.79
CA SER A 79 0.24 9.99 1.20
C SER A 79 0.89 8.63 1.43
N LEU A 80 2.16 8.51 1.05
CA LEU A 80 3.00 7.33 1.28
C LEU A 80 4.30 7.75 1.93
N SER A 81 4.78 6.92 2.83
CA SER A 81 6.08 7.05 3.48
C SER A 81 6.57 5.66 3.83
N VAL A 82 7.88 5.53 4.04
CA VAL A 82 8.52 4.30 4.47
C VAL A 82 9.13 4.54 5.84
N ASP A 83 8.96 3.59 6.75
CA ASP A 83 9.65 3.55 8.05
C ASP A 83 10.56 2.31 8.18
N GLU A 84 11.12 2.07 9.36
CA GLU A 84 11.98 0.90 9.61
C GLU A 84 11.28 -0.44 9.39
N ARG A 85 9.96 -0.48 9.54
CA ARG A 85 9.12 -1.66 9.38
C ARG A 85 8.65 -1.84 7.94
N GLY A 86 8.32 -0.78 7.21
CA GLY A 86 7.73 -0.86 5.87
C GLY A 86 7.40 0.47 5.25
#